data_AF-A0A972JUJ9-F1
#
_entry.id   AF-A0A972JUJ9-F1
#
_cell.length_a   1.000
_cell.length_b   1.000
_cell.length_c   1.000
_cell.angle_alpha   90.00
_cell.angle_beta   90.00
_cell.angle_gamma   90.00
#
_symmetry.space_group_name_H-M   'P 1'
#
loop_
_entity.id
_entity.type
_entity.pdbx_description
1 polymer ?
#
loop_
_entity_poly.entity_id
_entity_poly.type
_entity_poly.pdbx_seq_one_letter_code
_entity_poly.pdbx_strand_id
1 'polypeptide(L)'
;MKQFVEGATFPWRALTLIRHTPRIWEYIVIPFFVNMVVGTLLYIGLLFTGLRGIDTLLAGLSGWAEPLRLLLQILLVLLLLFVIAFVLVRFGVVLGSPWYGQMSEKIEHTLTGMAPPAEPLTARGITRDIGRALLFELKKLGILALIIPLLFFNIVPLIGQLIITVGSISIGATIACLDFFDGPLERRRWRFRQKLGFVRQHFPASAGFGLICFGLISTPFINLLSIPLCVVAGTLFFCDRVAPSGPPPQGPDNAQQQVQKTTSSQR
;
A
#
# COMPACT_ATOMS: atom_id res chain seq x y z
N MET A 1 7.08 17.19 -20.21
CA MET A 1 7.56 17.63 -18.87
C MET A 1 6.43 18.11 -17.95
N LYS A 2 5.52 19.00 -18.38
CA LYS A 2 4.42 19.51 -17.53
C LYS A 2 3.58 18.41 -16.84
N GLN A 3 3.14 17.39 -17.59
CA GLN A 3 2.37 16.27 -17.04
C GLN A 3 3.15 15.41 -16.03
N PHE A 4 4.47 15.24 -16.22
CA PHE A 4 5.32 14.52 -15.27
C PHE A 4 5.42 15.27 -13.94
N VAL A 5 5.70 16.58 -14.00
CA VAL A 5 5.77 17.46 -12.83
C VAL A 5 4.42 17.49 -12.12
N GLU A 6 3.32 17.62 -12.86
CA GLU A 6 1.98 17.53 -12.31
C GLU A 6 1.77 16.22 -11.53
N GLY A 7 2.13 15.07 -12.12
CA GLY A 7 2.13 13.76 -11.46
C GLY A 7 2.94 13.73 -10.15
N ALA A 8 4.11 14.36 -10.15
CA ALA A 8 4.98 14.46 -8.97
C ALA A 8 4.39 15.33 -7.85
N THR A 9 3.46 16.25 -8.14
CA THR A 9 2.84 17.12 -7.12
C THR A 9 1.69 16.48 -6.34
N PHE A 10 1.18 15.31 -6.76
CA PHE A 10 0.03 14.66 -6.11
C PHE A 10 0.24 14.35 -4.63
N PRO A 11 1.40 13.85 -4.16
CA PRO A 11 1.65 13.66 -2.73
C PRO A 11 1.54 14.96 -1.92
N TRP A 12 2.01 16.10 -2.46
CA TRP A 12 1.84 17.40 -1.80
C TRP A 12 0.38 17.87 -1.79
N ARG A 13 -0.36 17.67 -2.89
CA ARG A 13 -1.80 17.96 -2.94
C ARG A 13 -2.58 17.10 -1.94
N ALA A 14 -2.22 15.83 -1.82
CA ALA A 14 -2.79 14.91 -0.83
C ALA A 14 -2.50 15.37 0.60
N LEU A 15 -1.29 15.85 0.89
CA LEU A 15 -0.96 16.40 2.20
C LEU A 15 -1.86 17.58 2.55
N THR A 16 -2.07 18.50 1.60
CA THR A 16 -3.00 19.62 1.78
C THR A 16 -4.44 19.13 2.02
N LEU A 17 -4.90 18.13 1.27
CA LEU A 17 -6.24 17.55 1.45
C LEU A 17 -6.43 16.90 2.84
N ILE A 18 -5.43 16.15 3.31
CA ILE A 18 -5.42 15.52 4.64
C ILE A 18 -5.49 16.58 5.74
N ARG A 19 -4.77 17.70 5.58
CA ARG A 19 -4.80 18.80 6.55
C ARG A 19 -6.16 19.49 6.65
N HIS A 20 -6.92 19.56 5.55
CA HIS A 20 -8.23 20.23 5.53
C HIS A 20 -9.41 19.31 5.87
N THR A 21 -9.21 17.98 5.89
CA THR A 21 -10.29 17.02 6.13
C THR A 21 -10.02 16.23 7.42
N PRO A 22 -10.50 16.70 8.59
CA PRO A 22 -10.14 16.13 9.89
C PRO A 22 -10.55 14.66 10.04
N ARG A 23 -11.65 14.24 9.41
CA ARG A 23 -12.11 12.84 9.43
C ARG A 23 -11.13 11.84 8.81
N ILE A 24 -10.23 12.26 7.92
CA ILE A 24 -9.21 11.35 7.35
C ILE A 24 -8.20 10.94 8.43
N TRP A 25 -7.94 11.80 9.41
CA TRP A 25 -6.96 11.52 10.46
C TRP A 25 -7.33 10.30 11.30
N GLU A 26 -8.62 10.03 11.48
CA GLU A 26 -9.08 8.80 12.16
C GLU A 26 -8.55 7.55 11.44
N TYR A 27 -8.55 7.53 10.11
CA TYR A 27 -8.04 6.42 9.31
C TYR A 27 -6.51 6.29 9.28
N ILE A 28 -5.78 7.30 9.74
CA ILE A 28 -4.31 7.27 9.87
C ILE A 28 -3.92 6.90 11.29
N VAL A 29 -4.54 7.58 12.26
CA VAL A 29 -4.20 7.53 13.69
C VAL A 29 -4.65 6.22 14.31
N ILE A 30 -5.87 5.74 14.03
CA ILE A 30 -6.39 4.49 14.58
C ILE A 30 -5.50 3.28 14.22
N PRO A 31 -5.20 3.00 12.93
CA PRO A 31 -4.35 1.84 12.61
C PRO A 31 -2.93 2.01 13.14
N PHE A 32 -2.41 3.24 13.25
CA PHE A 32 -1.12 3.48 13.90
C PHE A 32 -1.14 3.08 15.37
N PHE A 33 -2.12 3.54 16.14
CA PHE A 33 -2.25 3.18 17.56
C PHE A 33 -2.51 1.69 17.77
N VAL A 34 -3.37 1.08 16.95
CA VAL A 34 -3.62 -0.37 16.99
C VAL A 34 -2.33 -1.14 16.73
N ASN A 35 -1.57 -0.76 15.70
CA ASN A 35 -0.27 -1.38 15.40
C ASN A 35 0.74 -1.18 16.52
N MET A 36 0.79 0.01 17.13
CA MET A 36 1.69 0.28 18.24
C MET A 36 1.36 -0.57 19.46
N VAL A 37 0.09 -0.64 19.86
CA VAL A 37 -0.35 -1.41 21.03
C VAL A 37 -0.15 -2.91 20.79
N VAL A 38 -0.71 -3.44 19.70
CA VAL A 38 -0.65 -4.88 19.41
C VAL A 38 0.78 -5.30 19.08
N GLY A 39 1.52 -4.48 18.33
CA GLY A 39 2.92 -4.73 18.01
C GLY A 39 3.81 -4.72 19.24
N THR A 40 3.59 -3.81 20.20
CA THR A 40 4.35 -3.80 21.46
C THR A 40 4.06 -5.03 22.31
N LEU A 41 2.79 -5.40 22.46
CA LEU A 41 2.40 -6.61 23.20
C LEU A 41 3.00 -7.87 22.56
N LEU A 42 2.94 -7.97 21.23
CA LEU A 42 3.50 -9.08 20.47
C LEU A 42 5.03 -9.12 20.56
N TYR A 43 5.70 -7.97 20.47
CA TYR A 43 7.15 -7.85 20.63
C TYR A 43 7.60 -8.34 22.01
N ILE A 44 6.98 -7.83 23.07
CA ILE A 44 7.29 -8.21 24.45
C ILE A 44 7.03 -9.71 24.65
N GLY A 45 5.87 -10.20 24.23
CA GLY A 45 5.49 -11.61 24.36
C GLY A 45 6.45 -12.56 23.65
N LEU A 46 6.81 -12.26 22.39
CA LEU A 46 7.74 -13.07 21.61
C LEU A 46 9.17 -12.96 22.13
N LEU A 47 9.62 -11.77 22.55
CA LEU A 47 10.97 -11.58 23.05
C LEU A 47 11.18 -12.35 24.36
N PHE A 48 10.30 -12.18 25.34
CA PHE A 48 10.43 -12.89 26.62
C PHE A 48 10.32 -14.40 26.45
N THR A 49 9.36 -14.88 25.65
CA THR A 49 9.18 -16.30 25.39
C THR A 49 10.36 -16.88 24.61
N GLY A 50 10.84 -16.15 23.61
CA GLY A 50 11.97 -16.55 22.77
C GLY A 50 13.28 -16.61 23.56
N LEU A 51 13.58 -15.61 24.38
CA LEU A 51 14.77 -15.61 25.24
C LEU A 51 14.74 -16.79 26.23
N ARG A 52 13.60 -17.03 26.90
CA ARG A 52 13.43 -18.21 27.76
C ARG A 52 13.63 -19.51 26.99
N GLY A 53 13.10 -19.60 25.78
CA GLY A 53 13.29 -20.75 24.89
C GLY A 53 14.77 -21.00 24.59
N ILE A 54 15.52 -19.95 24.24
CA ILE A 54 16.96 -20.03 24.00
C ILE A 54 17.71 -20.50 25.25
N ASP A 55 17.41 -19.92 26.42
CA ASP A 55 18.03 -20.32 27.67
C ASP A 55 17.77 -21.79 28.00
N THR A 56 16.54 -22.27 27.79
CA THR A 56 16.19 -23.69 28.00
C THR A 56 16.89 -24.63 27.03
N LEU A 57 17.06 -24.24 25.76
CA LEU A 57 17.74 -25.04 24.75
C LEU A 57 19.25 -25.16 25.03
N LEU A 58 19.84 -24.10 25.60
CA LEU A 58 21.28 -24.04 25.88
C LEU A 58 21.65 -24.47 27.30
N ALA A 59 20.67 -24.73 28.18
CA ALA A 59 20.90 -25.04 29.59
C ALA A 59 21.82 -26.25 29.83
N GLY A 60 21.84 -27.23 28.90
CA GLY A 60 22.70 -28.41 28.99
C GLY A 60 24.15 -28.20 28.54
N LEU A 61 24.47 -27.06 27.91
CA LEU A 61 25.81 -26.77 27.40
C LEU A 61 26.59 -25.97 28.44
N SER A 62 27.48 -26.62 29.19
CA SER A 62 28.32 -25.95 30.20
C SER A 62 29.75 -26.49 30.22
N GLY A 63 30.63 -25.82 30.98
CA GLY A 63 32.03 -26.21 31.10
C GLY A 63 32.82 -26.02 29.80
N TRP A 64 33.36 -27.11 29.25
CA TRP A 64 34.18 -27.07 28.03
C TRP A 64 33.39 -26.61 26.78
N ALA A 65 32.05 -26.71 26.82
CA ALA A 65 31.16 -26.26 25.75
C ALA A 65 30.74 -24.79 25.85
N GLU A 66 31.18 -24.02 26.86
CA GLU A 66 30.80 -22.62 27.04
C GLU A 66 31.08 -21.70 25.83
N PRO A 67 32.25 -21.79 25.15
CA PRO A 67 32.49 -20.98 23.96
C PRO A 67 31.47 -21.25 22.85
N LEU A 68 31.06 -22.52 22.68
CA LEU A 68 30.04 -22.91 21.71
C LEU A 68 28.65 -22.42 22.14
N ARG A 69 28.32 -22.50 23.43
CA ARG A 69 27.07 -21.96 23.99
C ARG A 69 26.93 -20.47 23.70
N LEU A 70 27.96 -19.67 23.95
CA LEU A 70 27.94 -18.22 23.68
C LEU A 70 27.73 -17.91 22.20
N LEU A 71 28.43 -18.63 21.31
CA LEU A 71 28.26 -18.48 19.87
C LEU A 71 26.82 -18.79 19.42
N LEU A 72 26.26 -19.92 19.90
CA LEU A 72 24.88 -20.31 19.60
C LEU A 72 23.87 -19.32 20.19
N GLN A 73 24.10 -18.81 21.39
CA GLN A 73 23.24 -17.81 22.01
C GLN A 73 23.14 -16.54 21.17
N ILE A 74 24.27 -16.00 20.70
CA ILE A 74 24.29 -14.82 19.84
C ILE A 74 23.52 -15.10 18.53
N LEU A 75 23.78 -16.24 17.88
CA LEU A 75 23.12 -16.59 16.63
C LEU A 75 21.60 -16.75 16.80
N LEU A 76 21.17 -17.43 17.86
CA LEU A 76 19.76 -17.65 18.16
C LEU A 76 19.05 -16.34 18.54
N VAL A 77 19.69 -15.45 19.29
CA VAL A 77 19.14 -14.12 19.61
C VAL A 77 18.99 -13.28 18.34
N LEU A 78 19.99 -13.27 17.46
CA LEU A 78 19.90 -12.58 16.17
C LEU A 78 18.77 -13.15 15.30
N LEU A 79 18.64 -14.47 15.24
CA LEU A 79 17.55 -15.15 14.54
C LEU A 79 16.19 -14.79 15.14
N LEU A 80 16.08 -14.78 16.47
CA LEU A 80 14.87 -14.40 17.19
C LEU A 80 14.47 -12.96 16.85
N LEU A 81 15.40 -12.01 16.91
CA LEU A 81 15.14 -10.61 16.55
C LEU A 81 14.70 -10.46 15.10
N PHE A 82 15.33 -11.20 14.18
CA PHE A 82 14.94 -11.23 12.77
C PHE A 82 13.50 -11.75 12.59
N VAL A 83 13.17 -12.88 13.23
CA VAL A 83 11.82 -13.47 13.18
C VAL A 83 10.79 -12.51 13.78
N ILE A 84 11.07 -11.91 14.92
CA ILE A 84 10.19 -10.92 15.56
C ILE A 84 9.97 -9.73 14.61
N ALA A 85 11.04 -9.16 14.05
CA ALA A 85 10.93 -8.04 13.11
C ALA A 85 10.08 -8.41 11.89
N PHE A 86 10.30 -9.58 11.30
CA PHE A 86 9.52 -10.08 10.18
C PHE A 86 8.03 -10.23 10.53
N VAL A 87 7.72 -10.86 11.67
CA VAL A 87 6.35 -11.06 12.14
C VAL A 87 5.66 -9.72 12.37
N LEU A 88 6.31 -8.77 13.06
CA LEU A 88 5.75 -7.44 13.32
C LEU A 88 5.43 -6.69 12.04
N VAL A 89 6.34 -6.68 11.06
CA VAL A 89 6.12 -6.01 9.76
C VAL A 89 4.95 -6.64 9.01
N ARG A 90 4.90 -7.98 8.92
CA ARG A 90 3.82 -8.68 8.21
C ARG A 90 2.48 -8.50 8.90
N PHE A 91 2.46 -8.61 10.21
CA PHE A 91 1.25 -8.44 10.99
C PHE A 91 0.72 -7.00 10.88
N GLY A 92 1.61 -6.01 10.89
CA GLY A 92 1.19 -4.62 10.79
C GLY A 92 0.60 -4.24 9.44
N VAL A 93 1.12 -4.80 8.34
CA VAL A 93 0.51 -4.64 7.01
C VAL A 93 -0.89 -5.25 6.96
N VAL A 94 -1.06 -6.46 7.50
CA VAL A 94 -2.37 -7.13 7.54
C VAL A 94 -3.37 -6.33 8.38
N LEU A 95 -2.96 -5.88 9.57
CA LEU A 95 -3.78 -5.04 10.42
C LEU A 95 -4.13 -3.71 9.76
N GLY A 96 -3.22 -3.07 9.01
CA GLY A 96 -3.48 -1.79 8.35
C GLY A 96 -4.41 -1.88 7.13
N SER A 97 -4.46 -3.04 6.47
CA SER A 97 -5.20 -3.22 5.21
C SER A 97 -6.68 -2.77 5.22
N PRO A 98 -7.49 -2.99 6.28
CA PRO A 98 -8.88 -2.56 6.30
C PRO A 98 -9.03 -1.03 6.33
N TRP A 99 -8.10 -0.32 6.97
CA TRP A 99 -8.13 1.14 7.07
C TRP A 99 -7.73 1.80 5.76
N TYR A 100 -6.76 1.25 5.03
CA TYR A 100 -6.33 1.79 3.74
C TYR A 100 -7.46 1.76 2.69
N GLY A 101 -8.25 0.69 2.66
CA GLY A 101 -9.41 0.58 1.78
C GLY A 101 -10.50 1.62 2.09
N GLN A 102 -10.88 1.72 3.36
CA GLN A 102 -11.88 2.69 3.84
C GLN A 102 -11.43 4.14 3.64
N MET A 103 -10.15 4.42 3.87
CA MET A 103 -9.56 5.74 3.65
C MET A 103 -9.70 6.15 2.18
N SER A 104 -9.33 5.27 1.26
CA SER A 104 -9.48 5.51 -0.18
C SER A 104 -10.95 5.71 -0.58
N GLU A 105 -11.87 4.94 0.00
CA GLU A 105 -13.31 5.08 -0.29
C GLU A 105 -13.84 6.44 0.17
N LYS A 106 -13.47 6.85 1.39
CA LYS A 106 -13.88 8.13 1.95
C LYS A 106 -13.35 9.31 1.12
N ILE A 107 -12.11 9.23 0.65
CA ILE A 107 -11.52 10.23 -0.23
C ILE A 107 -12.27 10.31 -1.55
N GLU A 108 -12.50 9.17 -2.21
CA GLU A 108 -13.23 9.13 -3.48
C GLU A 108 -14.62 9.74 -3.31
N HIS A 109 -15.37 9.34 -2.27
CA HIS A 109 -16.68 9.90 -1.96
C HIS A 109 -16.62 11.43 -1.72
N THR A 110 -15.59 11.91 -1.02
CA THR A 110 -15.46 13.35 -0.70
C THR A 110 -15.17 14.17 -1.96
N LEU A 111 -14.47 13.60 -2.94
CA LEU A 111 -14.06 14.29 -4.17
C LEU A 111 -15.09 14.18 -5.31
N THR A 112 -15.75 13.03 -5.45
CA THR A 112 -16.65 12.75 -6.59
C THR A 112 -18.13 12.78 -6.21
N GLY A 113 -18.47 12.73 -4.92
CA GLY A 113 -19.84 12.55 -4.45
C GLY A 113 -20.41 11.15 -4.71
N MET A 114 -19.64 10.24 -5.32
CA MET A 114 -20.03 8.86 -5.60
C MET A 114 -18.87 7.91 -5.29
N ALA A 115 -18.99 7.15 -4.21
CA ALA A 115 -18.20 5.93 -4.03
C ALA A 115 -19.09 4.74 -4.39
N PRO A 116 -18.67 3.85 -5.32
CA PRO A 116 -19.40 2.61 -5.56
C PRO A 116 -19.51 1.84 -4.24
N PRO A 117 -20.71 1.40 -3.83
CA PRO A 117 -20.84 0.62 -2.61
C PRO A 117 -20.02 -0.66 -2.72
N ALA A 118 -19.31 -1.03 -1.65
CA ALA A 118 -18.70 -2.34 -1.55
C ALA A 118 -19.81 -3.41 -1.68
N GLU A 119 -19.65 -4.38 -2.58
CA GLU A 119 -20.60 -5.49 -2.71
C GLU A 119 -20.74 -6.23 -1.35
N PRO A 120 -21.93 -6.76 -1.03
CA PRO A 120 -22.16 -7.48 0.21
C PRO A 120 -21.21 -8.68 0.36
N LEU A 121 -20.65 -8.83 1.57
CA LEU A 121 -19.73 -9.91 1.95
C LEU A 121 -20.43 -11.28 1.86
N THR A 122 -20.34 -11.91 0.70
CA THR A 122 -20.78 -13.30 0.51
C THR A 122 -19.58 -14.23 0.72
N ALA A 123 -19.76 -15.41 1.33
CA ALA A 123 -18.65 -16.37 1.54
C ALA A 123 -17.91 -16.72 0.23
N ARG A 124 -18.66 -16.85 -0.88
CA ARG A 124 -18.11 -17.02 -2.23
C ARG A 124 -17.39 -15.77 -2.78
N GLY A 125 -17.80 -14.60 -2.32
CA GLY A 125 -17.13 -13.32 -2.61
C GLY A 125 -15.77 -13.24 -1.92
N ILE A 126 -15.70 -13.60 -0.63
CA ILE A 126 -14.46 -13.57 0.16
C ILE A 126 -13.37 -14.46 -0.44
N THR A 127 -13.68 -15.72 -0.78
CA THR A 127 -12.70 -16.63 -1.38
C THR A 127 -12.22 -16.16 -2.75
N ARG A 128 -13.12 -15.61 -3.56
CA ARG A 128 -12.79 -15.01 -4.85
C ARG A 128 -11.91 -13.77 -4.70
N ASP A 129 -12.16 -12.93 -3.70
CA ASP A 129 -11.40 -11.71 -3.46
C ASP A 129 -10.00 -12.02 -2.91
N ILE A 130 -9.86 -13.02 -2.02
CA ILE A 130 -8.55 -13.54 -1.59
C ILE A 130 -7.75 -14.07 -2.79
N GLY A 131 -8.38 -14.90 -3.64
CA GLY A 131 -7.72 -15.45 -4.83
C GLY A 131 -7.27 -14.36 -5.82
N ARG A 132 -8.07 -13.29 -5.97
CA ARG A 132 -7.72 -12.14 -6.82
C ARG A 132 -6.59 -11.31 -6.24
N ALA A 133 -6.61 -11.04 -4.93
CA ALA A 133 -5.54 -10.34 -4.25
C ALA A 133 -4.22 -11.11 -4.36
N LEU A 134 -4.24 -12.43 -4.13
CA LEU A 134 -3.06 -13.28 -4.28
C LEU A 134 -2.54 -13.29 -5.72
N LEU A 135 -3.44 -13.40 -6.70
CA LEU A 135 -3.05 -13.34 -8.12
C LEU A 135 -2.49 -11.96 -8.51
N PHE A 136 -2.96 -10.89 -7.89
CA PHE A 136 -2.44 -9.54 -8.08
C PHE A 136 -1.00 -9.43 -7.54
N GLU A 137 -0.76 -9.89 -6.32
CA GLU A 137 0.58 -9.97 -5.71
C GLU A 137 1.54 -10.83 -6.55
N LEU A 138 1.11 -12.02 -6.99
CA LEU A 138 1.92 -12.89 -7.86
C LEU A 138 2.28 -12.22 -9.19
N LYS A 139 1.37 -11.45 -9.79
CA LYS A 139 1.65 -10.72 -11.04
C LYS A 139 2.62 -9.56 -10.83
N LYS A 140 2.63 -8.92 -9.65
CA LYS A 140 3.66 -7.94 -9.29
C LYS A 140 5.04 -8.58 -9.20
N LEU A 141 5.15 -9.80 -8.66
CA LEU A 141 6.40 -10.56 -8.70
C LEU A 141 6.86 -10.85 -10.13
N GLY A 142 5.92 -11.09 -11.06
CA GLY A 142 6.24 -11.21 -12.49
C GLY A 142 6.82 -9.93 -13.11
N ILE A 143 6.34 -8.75 -12.71
CA ILE A 143 6.95 -7.47 -13.11
C ILE A 143 8.34 -7.33 -12.47
N LEU A 144 8.49 -7.68 -11.18
CA LEU A 144 9.77 -7.62 -10.49
C LEU A 144 10.83 -8.55 -11.12
N ALA A 145 10.40 -9.71 -11.63
CA ALA A 145 11.27 -10.64 -12.34
C ALA A 145 11.91 -10.03 -13.61
N LEU A 146 11.38 -8.91 -14.14
CA LEU A 146 12.02 -8.15 -15.22
C LEU A 146 13.36 -7.53 -14.79
N ILE A 147 13.67 -7.48 -13.49
CA ILE A 147 15.01 -7.08 -13.01
C ILE A 147 16.06 -8.15 -13.39
N ILE A 148 15.70 -9.44 -13.42
CA ILE A 148 16.62 -10.54 -13.75
C ILE A 148 17.32 -10.34 -15.11
N PRO A 149 16.62 -10.09 -16.24
CA PRO A 149 17.29 -9.82 -17.50
C PRO A 149 18.13 -8.54 -17.49
N LEU A 150 17.78 -7.54 -16.67
CA LEU A 150 18.55 -6.32 -16.50
C LEU A 150 19.92 -6.59 -15.87
N LEU A 151 20.06 -7.59 -14.99
CA LEU A 151 21.35 -7.94 -14.39
C LEU A 151 22.40 -8.36 -15.44
N PHE A 152 22.00 -8.92 -16.58
CA PHE A 152 22.94 -9.30 -17.65
C PHE A 152 23.63 -8.09 -18.31
N PHE A 153 23.07 -6.89 -18.18
CA PHE A 153 23.73 -5.67 -18.67
C PHE A 153 24.93 -5.24 -17.83
N ASN A 154 25.14 -5.83 -16.64
CA ASN A 154 26.28 -5.53 -15.75
C ASN A 154 27.65 -5.91 -16.35
N ILE A 155 27.66 -6.63 -17.48
CA ILE A 155 28.89 -6.98 -18.20
C ILE A 155 29.63 -5.73 -18.72
N VAL A 156 28.91 -4.64 -19.01
CA VAL A 156 29.52 -3.36 -19.44
C VAL A 156 29.64 -2.42 -18.24
N PRO A 157 30.86 -2.12 -17.76
CA PRO A 157 31.05 -1.21 -16.63
C PRO A 157 30.51 0.19 -16.96
N LEU A 158 30.05 0.92 -15.94
CA LEU A 158 29.36 2.22 -16.02
C LEU A 158 27.99 2.20 -16.73
N ILE A 159 27.92 1.80 -18.00
CA ILE A 159 26.67 1.85 -18.80
C ILE A 159 25.67 0.81 -18.28
N GLY A 160 26.14 -0.40 -18.00
CA GLY A 160 25.31 -1.47 -17.45
C GLY A 160 24.67 -1.08 -16.12
N GLN A 161 25.44 -0.43 -15.26
CA GLN A 161 24.98 -0.01 -13.94
C GLN A 161 23.94 1.13 -14.02
N LEU A 162 24.08 2.05 -14.98
CA LEU A 162 23.07 3.07 -15.25
C LEU A 162 21.76 2.45 -15.74
N ILE A 163 21.83 1.50 -16.69
CA ILE A 163 20.65 0.80 -17.23
C ILE A 163 19.91 0.06 -16.10
N ILE A 164 20.65 -0.69 -15.27
CA ILE A 164 20.06 -1.43 -14.14
C ILE A 164 19.42 -0.47 -13.14
N THR A 165 20.09 0.63 -12.81
CA THR A 165 19.58 1.60 -11.83
C THR A 165 18.29 2.25 -12.32
N VAL A 166 18.30 2.81 -13.54
CA VAL A 166 17.14 3.46 -14.14
C VAL A 166 16.00 2.45 -14.34
N GLY A 167 16.31 1.23 -14.80
CA GLY A 167 15.34 0.17 -14.99
C GLY A 167 14.70 -0.30 -13.67
N SER A 168 15.50 -0.50 -12.63
CA SER A 168 15.01 -0.91 -11.30
C SER A 168 14.14 0.17 -10.67
N ILE A 169 14.54 1.44 -10.76
CA ILE A 169 13.73 2.58 -10.29
C ILE A 169 12.42 2.67 -11.08
N SER A 170 12.47 2.48 -12.41
CA SER A 170 11.27 2.52 -13.26
C SER A 170 10.29 1.40 -12.91
N ILE A 171 10.80 0.19 -12.65
CA ILE A 171 10.02 -0.96 -12.18
C ILE A 171 9.42 -0.67 -10.79
N GLY A 172 10.23 -0.19 -9.85
CA GLY A 172 9.79 0.17 -8.50
C GLY A 172 8.71 1.27 -8.49
N ALA A 173 8.90 2.32 -9.29
CA ALA A 173 7.91 3.39 -9.49
C ALA A 173 6.61 2.87 -10.11
N THR A 174 6.70 1.93 -11.06
CA THR A 174 5.50 1.31 -11.67
C THR A 174 4.75 0.46 -10.65
N ILE A 175 5.45 -0.32 -9.83
CA ILE A 175 4.84 -1.11 -8.75
C ILE A 175 4.19 -0.16 -7.72
N ALA A 176 4.86 0.92 -7.33
CA ALA A 176 4.30 1.93 -6.44
C ALA A 176 3.00 2.53 -7.02
N CYS A 177 2.94 2.84 -8.32
CA CYS A 177 1.69 3.25 -8.96
C CYS A 177 0.59 2.20 -8.83
N LEU A 178 0.91 0.93 -9.10
CA LEU A 178 -0.07 -0.15 -9.01
C LEU A 178 -0.61 -0.32 -7.58
N ASP A 179 0.25 -0.18 -6.57
CA ASP A 179 -0.13 -0.31 -5.16
C ASP A 179 -0.99 0.87 -4.68
N PHE A 180 -0.61 2.10 -5.03
CA PHE A 180 -1.33 3.29 -4.56
C PHE A 180 -2.58 3.64 -5.36
N PHE A 181 -2.68 3.17 -6.61
CA PHE A 181 -3.93 3.21 -7.36
C PHE A 181 -4.87 2.05 -7.01
N ASP A 182 -4.43 1.07 -6.22
CA ASP A 182 -5.17 -0.16 -6.01
C ASP A 182 -6.54 0.06 -5.38
N GLY A 183 -6.65 0.95 -4.39
CA GLY A 183 -7.89 1.26 -3.68
C GLY A 183 -9.11 1.50 -4.60
N PRO A 184 -9.11 2.56 -5.43
CA PRO A 184 -10.22 2.82 -6.34
C PRO A 184 -10.37 1.77 -7.45
N LEU A 185 -9.27 1.19 -7.93
CA LEU A 185 -9.31 0.23 -9.04
C LEU A 185 -9.83 -1.16 -8.62
N GLU A 186 -9.48 -1.61 -7.42
CA GLU A 186 -9.90 -2.89 -6.85
C GLU A 186 -11.37 -2.86 -6.43
N ARG A 187 -11.87 -1.73 -5.90
CA ARG A 187 -13.32 -1.51 -5.69
C ARG A 187 -14.12 -1.76 -6.97
N ARG A 188 -13.58 -1.34 -8.12
CA ARG A 188 -14.18 -1.55 -9.45
C ARG A 188 -13.84 -2.89 -10.09
N ARG A 189 -13.10 -3.75 -9.37
CA ARG A 189 -12.66 -5.08 -9.78
C ARG A 189 -11.88 -5.11 -11.11
N TRP A 190 -11.06 -4.08 -11.35
CA TRP A 190 -10.23 -4.03 -12.56
C TRP A 190 -9.21 -5.16 -12.56
N ARG A 191 -9.08 -5.83 -13.71
CA ARG A 191 -8.07 -6.87 -13.92
C ARG A 191 -6.68 -6.23 -13.93
N PHE A 192 -5.65 -7.01 -13.57
CA PHE A 192 -4.25 -6.55 -13.58
C PHE A 192 -3.84 -5.84 -14.90
N ARG A 193 -4.26 -6.37 -16.06
CA ARG A 193 -3.98 -5.75 -17.37
C ARG A 193 -4.61 -4.36 -17.52
N GLN A 194 -5.79 -4.14 -16.93
CA GLN A 194 -6.47 -2.83 -16.93
C GLN A 194 -5.76 -1.86 -15.99
N LYS A 195 -5.33 -2.32 -14.80
CA LYS A 195 -4.53 -1.51 -13.86
C LYS A 195 -3.22 -1.05 -14.49
N LEU A 196 -2.50 -1.96 -15.16
CA LEU A 196 -1.28 -1.61 -15.89
C LEU A 196 -1.57 -0.72 -17.10
N GLY A 197 -2.69 -0.95 -17.79
CA GLY A 197 -3.18 -0.11 -18.87
C GLY A 197 -3.43 1.33 -18.41
N PHE A 198 -4.02 1.52 -17.23
CA PHE A 198 -4.24 2.83 -16.61
C PHE A 198 -2.94 3.58 -16.34
N VAL A 199 -1.95 2.90 -15.74
CA VAL A 199 -0.61 3.47 -15.51
C VAL A 199 0.03 3.91 -16.84
N ARG A 200 -0.09 3.09 -17.89
CA ARG A 200 0.45 3.40 -19.22
C ARG A 200 -0.30 4.54 -19.94
N GLN A 201 -1.62 4.56 -19.83
CA GLN A 201 -2.47 5.57 -20.47
C GLN A 201 -2.19 6.98 -19.93
N HIS A 202 -1.86 7.09 -18.64
CA HIS A 202 -1.54 8.37 -17.99
C HIS A 202 -0.04 8.64 -17.89
N PHE A 203 0.79 7.94 -18.67
CA PHE A 203 2.19 8.33 -18.84
C PHE A 203 2.27 9.66 -19.60
N PRO A 204 3.10 10.64 -19.19
CA PRO A 204 4.19 10.59 -18.20
C PRO A 204 3.81 10.99 -16.76
N ALA A 205 2.55 11.36 -16.48
CA ALA A 205 2.13 11.77 -15.14
C ALA A 205 2.22 10.64 -14.10
N SER A 206 1.84 9.42 -14.49
CA SER A 206 1.98 8.24 -13.65
C SER A 206 3.44 7.97 -13.26
N ALA A 207 4.40 8.22 -14.14
CA ALA A 207 5.82 8.05 -13.83
C ALA A 207 6.33 9.05 -12.79
N GLY A 208 5.90 10.32 -12.87
CA GLY A 208 6.22 11.34 -11.86
C GLY A 208 5.63 11.00 -10.49
N PHE A 209 4.37 10.57 -10.47
CA PHE A 209 3.71 10.09 -9.26
C PHE A 209 4.45 8.90 -8.64
N GLY A 210 4.73 7.86 -9.45
CA GLY A 210 5.39 6.64 -8.99
C GLY A 210 6.79 6.90 -8.48
N LEU A 211 7.56 7.78 -9.12
CA LEU A 211 8.93 8.11 -8.71
C LEU A 211 8.96 8.78 -7.33
N ILE A 212 8.11 9.77 -7.09
CA ILE A 212 8.03 10.45 -5.79
C ILE A 212 7.52 9.50 -4.71
N CYS A 213 6.46 8.74 -4.99
CA CYS A 213 5.92 7.79 -4.02
C CYS A 213 6.95 6.71 -3.67
N PHE A 214 7.67 6.19 -4.67
CA PHE A 214 8.75 5.23 -4.47
C PHE A 214 9.88 5.79 -3.59
N GLY A 215 10.30 7.04 -3.83
CA GLY A 215 11.28 7.72 -2.97
C GLY A 215 10.79 7.92 -1.52
N LEU A 216 9.53 8.33 -1.35
CA LEU A 216 8.90 8.56 -0.05
C LEU A 216 8.80 7.28 0.79
N ILE A 217 8.41 6.15 0.18
CA ILE A 217 8.33 4.87 0.90
C ILE A 217 9.69 4.20 1.12
N SER A 218 10.67 4.50 0.27
CA SER A 218 12.04 4.00 0.45
C SER A 218 12.74 4.65 1.64
N THR A 219 12.23 5.78 2.15
CA THR A 219 12.81 6.50 3.28
C THR A 219 12.23 5.95 4.59
N PRO A 220 12.98 5.19 5.42
CA PRO A 220 12.42 4.38 6.51
C PRO A 220 11.64 5.19 7.57
N PHE A 221 12.18 6.34 8.00
CA PHE A 221 11.54 7.17 9.03
C PHE A 221 10.26 7.86 8.54
N ILE A 222 10.19 8.18 7.24
CA ILE A 222 9.05 8.88 6.64
C ILE A 222 8.01 7.86 6.14
N ASN A 223 8.45 6.65 5.77
CA ASN A 223 7.64 5.59 5.15
C ASN A 223 6.31 5.35 5.86
N LEU A 224 6.31 5.34 7.20
CA LEU A 224 5.11 5.14 8.00
C LEU A 224 4.00 6.17 7.68
N LEU A 225 4.37 7.43 7.47
CA LEU A 225 3.44 8.50 7.07
C LEU A 225 3.30 8.58 5.55
N SER A 226 4.31 8.13 4.80
CA SER A 226 4.27 8.08 3.33
C SER A 226 3.16 7.15 2.82
N ILE A 227 2.93 5.99 3.44
CA ILE A 227 1.90 5.04 2.98
C ILE A 227 0.50 5.67 2.94
N PRO A 228 -0.07 6.18 4.05
CA PRO A 228 -1.40 6.80 4.02
C PRO A 228 -1.43 8.03 3.10
N LEU A 229 -0.34 8.81 3.05
CA LEU A 229 -0.22 9.94 2.13
C LEU A 229 -0.33 9.51 0.66
N CYS A 230 0.39 8.46 0.28
CA CYS A 230 0.42 7.93 -1.07
C CYS A 230 -0.90 7.25 -1.45
N VAL A 231 -1.61 6.62 -0.51
CA VAL A 231 -2.98 6.10 -0.72
C VAL A 231 -3.96 7.22 -1.06
N VAL A 232 -3.91 8.34 -0.32
CA VAL A 232 -4.74 9.53 -0.63
C VAL A 232 -4.32 10.12 -1.98
N ALA A 233 -3.02 10.25 -2.22
CA ALA A 233 -2.50 10.81 -3.47
C ALA A 233 -2.89 9.96 -4.69
N GLY A 234 -2.85 8.64 -4.59
CA GLY A 234 -3.27 7.72 -5.65
C GLY A 234 -4.78 7.78 -5.90
N THR A 235 -5.58 7.91 -4.84
CA THR A 235 -7.03 8.10 -4.96
C THR A 235 -7.36 9.45 -5.60
N LEU A 236 -6.65 10.52 -5.22
CA LEU A 236 -6.77 11.84 -5.82
C LEU A 236 -6.38 11.83 -7.31
N PHE A 237 -5.28 11.15 -7.65
CA PHE A 237 -4.84 10.95 -9.04
C PHE A 237 -5.92 10.23 -9.86
N PHE A 238 -6.51 9.17 -9.31
CA PHE A 238 -7.59 8.46 -9.96
C PHE A 238 -8.81 9.38 -10.19
N CYS A 239 -9.24 10.12 -9.16
CA CYS A 239 -10.36 11.05 -9.29
C CYS A 239 -10.07 12.12 -10.34
N ASP A 240 -8.91 12.75 -10.33
CA ASP A 240 -8.54 13.79 -11.30
C ASP A 240 -8.53 13.28 -12.76
N ARG A 241 -8.16 12.01 -12.98
CA ARG A 241 -8.07 11.43 -14.33
C ARG A 241 -9.33 10.74 -14.82
N VAL A 242 -10.20 10.30 -13.91
CA VAL A 242 -11.43 9.55 -14.24
C VAL A 242 -12.69 10.37 -14.01
N ALA A 243 -12.71 11.30 -13.05
CA ALA A 243 -13.85 12.20 -12.81
C ALA A 243 -14.16 13.23 -13.91
N PRO A 244 -13.25 13.60 -14.85
CA PRO A 244 -13.65 14.39 -16.03
C PRO A 244 -14.66 13.64 -16.94
N SER A 245 -14.88 12.35 -16.71
CA SER A 245 -15.76 11.48 -17.50
C SER A 245 -17.07 11.10 -16.79
N GLY A 246 -17.33 11.62 -15.59
CA GLY A 246 -18.56 11.35 -14.82
C GLY A 246 -19.50 12.57 -14.81
N PRO A 247 -20.83 12.38 -14.80
CA PRO A 247 -21.76 13.51 -14.75
C PRO A 247 -21.50 14.34 -13.48
N PRO A 248 -21.64 15.68 -13.55
CA PRO A 248 -21.31 16.57 -12.45
C PRO A 248 -22.10 16.19 -11.19
N PRO A 249 -21.55 16.45 -9.98
CA PRO A 249 -22.23 16.18 -8.74
C PRO A 249 -23.60 16.86 -8.76
N GLN A 250 -24.67 16.06 -8.71
CA GLN A 250 -26.00 16.59 -8.55
C GLN A 250 -26.07 17.22 -7.16
N GLY A 251 -26.17 18.56 -7.14
CA GLY A 251 -26.33 19.30 -5.90
C GLY A 251 -27.56 18.82 -5.11
N PRO A 252 -27.60 19.09 -3.81
CA PRO A 252 -28.64 18.59 -2.90
C PRO A 252 -30.09 18.97 -3.30
N ASP A 253 -30.28 19.90 -4.23
CA ASP A 253 -31.60 20.32 -4.74
C ASP A 253 -32.30 19.29 -5.66
N ASN A 254 -31.55 18.43 -6.35
CA ASN A 254 -32.14 17.53 -7.36
C ASN A 254 -32.80 16.27 -6.77
N ALA A 255 -32.39 15.86 -5.56
CA ALA A 255 -32.97 14.70 -4.87
C ALA A 255 -34.44 14.96 -4.46
N GLN A 256 -34.79 16.21 -4.14
CA GLN A 256 -36.15 16.57 -3.75
C GLN A 256 -37.08 16.71 -4.97
N GLN A 257 -36.57 17.19 -6.11
CA GLN A 257 -37.36 17.28 -7.35
C GLN A 257 -37.66 15.91 -7.98
N GLN A 258 -36.78 14.92 -7.85
CA GLN A 258 -37.04 13.56 -8.34
C GLN A 258 -38.10 12.82 -7.51
N VAL A 259 -38.15 13.06 -6.19
CA VAL A 259 -39.19 12.51 -5.32
C VAL A 259 -40.55 13.19 -5.57
N GLN A 260 -40.57 14.50 -5.84
CA GLN A 260 -41.82 15.20 -6.18
C GLN A 260 -42.39 14.82 -7.56
N LYS A 261 -41.54 14.55 -8.56
CA LYS A 261 -42.00 14.09 -9.89
C LYS A 261 -42.55 12.66 -9.87
N THR A 262 -42.00 11.78 -9.02
CA THR A 262 -42.56 10.42 -8.86
C THR A 262 -43.87 10.44 -8.08
N THR A 263 -44.06 11.37 -7.13
CA THR A 263 -45.30 11.46 -6.36
C THR A 263 -46.44 12.17 -7.11
N SER A 264 -46.13 13.11 -8.02
CA SER A 264 -47.12 13.83 -8.84
C SER A 264 -47.61 13.07 -10.07
N SER A 265 -46.86 12.07 -10.56
CA SER A 265 -47.29 11.20 -11.66
C SER A 265 -48.20 10.04 -11.21
N GLN A 266 -48.44 9.88 -9.91
CA GLN A 266 -49.33 8.86 -9.34
C GLN A 266 -50.62 9.43 -8.73
N ARG A 267 -50.96 10.70 -9.00
CA ARG A 267 -52.27 11.27 -8.68
C ARG A 267 -52.99 11.74 -9.93
#